data_AF-A0A2V6AXK1-F1
#
_entry.id   AF-A0A2V6AXK1-F1
#
_cell.length_a   1.000
_cell.length_b   1.000
_cell.length_c   1.000
_cell.angle_alpha   90.00
_cell.angle_beta   90.00
_cell.angle_gamma   90.00
#
_symmetry.space_group_name_H-M   'P 1'
#
loop_
_entity.id
_entity.type
_entity.pdbx_description
1 polymer ?
#
loop_
_entity_poly.entity_id
_entity_poly.type
_entity_poly.pdbx_seq_one_letter_code
_entity_poly.pdbx_strand_id
1 'polypeptide(L)'
;MAKSSPVKVSVECPHCGFKQHEYAAAKTTMCRQCGSHFAPAAPRPAAIFTARARPEARAETPSAAASLMQRFDGLWKSKRSNVIECFDCQRKQEVSGAATSTICPSCSAHIDLSDYKITTSFSRSIRTRGDVHVTTKGDLSSSSVRCRRAIIEGRLRGNLDSAGTIVINTSGKIPGRLSASEIVVEKRAEVQFFRRVRVSNMEIRGRMSGEIVADGLVTIRKNGVLEGTVAAKSINVEKGGVFSGQLIIGKGHLQQAELLPSETAALSKELSIGLAPPLPAT
;
A
#
# COMPACT_ATOMS: atom_id res chain seq x y z
N MET A 1 2.71 49.90 -23.15
CA MET A 1 1.46 49.11 -23.03
C MET A 1 1.11 48.98 -21.56
N ALA A 2 0.15 49.78 -21.07
CA ALA A 2 -0.26 49.77 -19.67
C ALA A 2 -1.09 48.51 -19.37
N LYS A 3 -0.70 47.73 -18.36
CA LYS A 3 -1.44 46.55 -17.91
C LYS A 3 -2.66 47.03 -17.11
N SER A 4 -3.87 46.73 -17.60
CA SER A 4 -5.11 47.04 -16.89
C SER A 4 -5.17 46.30 -15.55
N SER A 5 -5.56 47.01 -14.49
CA SER A 5 -5.71 46.45 -13.15
C SER A 5 -6.90 45.48 -13.08
N PRO A 6 -6.78 44.35 -12.38
CA PRO A 6 -7.83 43.33 -12.32
C PRO A 6 -9.08 43.84 -11.60
N VAL A 7 -10.24 43.68 -12.24
CA VAL A 7 -11.57 44.09 -11.74
C VAL A 7 -11.98 43.24 -10.53
N LYS A 8 -12.39 43.90 -9.45
CA LYS A 8 -12.95 43.27 -8.24
C LYS A 8 -14.48 43.31 -8.28
N VAL A 9 -15.13 42.22 -7.90
CA VAL A 9 -16.59 42.07 -7.85
C VAL A 9 -17.02 41.69 -6.44
N SER A 10 -18.19 42.16 -6.00
CA SER A 10 -18.81 41.73 -4.75
C SER A 10 -19.49 40.39 -4.96
N VAL A 11 -19.13 39.38 -4.17
CA VAL A 11 -19.67 38.03 -4.25
C VAL A 11 -20.18 37.59 -2.88
N GLU A 12 -21.29 36.88 -2.86
CA GLU A 12 -21.93 36.39 -1.64
C GLU A 12 -21.61 34.90 -1.46
N CYS A 13 -21.18 34.53 -0.24
CA CYS A 13 -20.83 33.15 0.06
C CYS A 13 -22.09 32.26 0.09
N PRO A 14 -22.17 31.18 -0.69
CA PRO A 14 -23.34 30.29 -0.70
C PRO A 14 -23.50 29.48 0.59
N HIS A 15 -22.48 29.45 1.47
CA HIS A 15 -22.50 28.68 2.71
C HIS A 15 -22.95 29.48 3.94
N CYS A 16 -22.71 30.80 3.96
CA CYS A 16 -23.00 31.63 5.13
C CYS A 16 -23.62 33.00 4.81
N GLY A 17 -23.80 33.34 3.53
CA GLY A 17 -24.35 34.64 3.11
C GLY A 17 -23.39 35.83 3.26
N PHE A 18 -22.14 35.59 3.68
CA PHE A 18 -21.16 36.68 3.83
C PHE A 18 -20.78 37.29 2.48
N LYS A 19 -20.87 38.61 2.37
CA LYS A 19 -20.50 39.38 1.16
C LYS A 19 -19.03 39.78 1.23
N GLN A 20 -18.26 39.43 0.20
CA GLN A 20 -16.83 39.72 0.10
C GLN A 20 -16.43 40.15 -1.31
N HIS A 21 -15.34 40.93 -1.41
CA HIS A 21 -14.82 41.41 -2.69
C HIS A 21 -13.71 40.50 -3.21
N GLU A 22 -13.94 39.90 -4.37
CA GLU A 22 -13.05 38.94 -4.99
C GLU A 22 -12.74 39.35 -6.44
N TYR A 23 -11.61 38.89 -6.97
CA TYR A 23 -11.25 39.20 -8.36
C TYR A 23 -12.17 38.46 -9.32
N ALA A 24 -12.68 39.14 -10.35
CA ALA A 24 -13.60 38.56 -11.33
C ALA A 24 -13.00 37.37 -12.10
N ALA A 25 -11.67 37.27 -12.16
CA ALA A 25 -10.95 36.17 -12.79
C ALA A 25 -10.61 35.00 -11.84
N ALA A 26 -10.97 35.08 -10.55
CA ALA A 26 -10.67 34.04 -9.58
C ALA A 26 -11.53 32.78 -9.85
N LYS A 27 -10.87 31.65 -10.09
CA LYS A 27 -11.55 30.35 -10.30
C LYS A 27 -12.21 29.82 -9.02
N THR A 28 -11.60 30.10 -7.88
CA THR A 28 -12.08 29.76 -6.54
C THR A 28 -11.70 30.88 -5.58
N THR A 29 -12.51 31.09 -4.56
CA THR A 29 -12.24 32.01 -3.46
C THR A 29 -12.54 31.32 -2.13
N MET A 30 -11.93 31.81 -1.05
CA MET A 30 -12.15 31.34 0.32
C MET A 30 -13.01 32.36 1.05
N CYS A 31 -14.07 31.91 1.74
CA CYS A 31 -14.88 32.79 2.56
C CYS A 31 -14.11 33.25 3.78
N ARG A 32 -14.05 34.56 4.04
CA ARG A 32 -13.36 35.13 5.21
C ARG A 32 -14.10 34.90 6.54
N GLN A 33 -15.40 34.57 6.49
CA GLN A 33 -16.20 34.34 7.70
C GLN A 33 -16.31 32.87 8.08
N CYS A 34 -16.56 31.97 7.13
CA CYS A 34 -16.73 30.54 7.42
C CYS A 34 -15.57 29.64 6.96
N GLY A 35 -14.59 30.18 6.23
CA GLY A 35 -13.44 29.41 5.72
C GLY A 35 -13.75 28.48 4.53
N SER A 36 -15.02 28.32 4.14
CA SER A 36 -15.40 27.47 3.00
C SER A 36 -14.92 28.05 1.66
N HIS A 37 -14.46 27.18 0.77
CA HIS A 37 -14.10 27.55 -0.59
C HIS A 37 -15.33 27.51 -1.52
N PHE A 38 -15.51 28.54 -2.34
CA PHE A 38 -16.58 28.60 -3.33
C PHE A 38 -16.13 29.28 -4.62
N ALA A 39 -16.84 29.06 -5.72
CA ALA A 39 -16.57 29.72 -7.00
C ALA A 39 -17.37 31.04 -7.07
N PRO A 40 -16.72 32.20 -7.28
CA PRO A 40 -17.43 33.45 -7.51
C PRO A 40 -18.06 33.40 -8.91
N ALA A 41 -19.33 32.98 -8.98
CA ALA A 41 -20.05 32.86 -10.25
C ALA A 41 -20.26 34.26 -10.87
N ALA A 42 -19.60 34.53 -12.00
CA ALA A 42 -20.03 35.60 -12.90
C ALA A 42 -21.07 35.03 -13.88
N PRO A 43 -22.25 35.64 -14.04
CA PRO A 43 -23.13 35.32 -15.15
C PRO A 43 -22.42 35.78 -16.44
N ARG A 44 -22.08 34.83 -17.33
CA ARG A 44 -21.64 35.18 -18.69
C ARG A 44 -22.85 35.80 -19.42
N PRO A 45 -22.73 36.97 -20.06
CA PRO A 45 -23.79 37.46 -20.93
C PRO A 45 -24.03 36.45 -22.07
N ALA A 46 -25.30 36.15 -22.31
CA ALA A 46 -25.75 35.21 -23.33
C ALA A 46 -25.31 35.69 -24.71
N ALA A 47 -24.42 34.92 -25.35
CA ALA A 47 -24.17 35.06 -26.78
C ALA A 47 -25.28 34.30 -27.53
N ILE A 48 -26.19 35.06 -28.14
CA ILE A 48 -27.14 34.57 -29.13
C ILE A 48 -26.33 34.21 -30.37
N PHE A 49 -26.09 32.92 -30.60
CA PHE A 49 -25.64 32.42 -31.90
C PHE A 49 -26.83 31.77 -32.60
N THR A 50 -27.29 32.45 -33.64
CA THR A 50 -28.28 31.99 -34.59
C THR A 50 -27.76 30.77 -35.33
N ALA A 51 -28.59 29.73 -35.37
CA ALA A 51 -28.34 28.51 -36.11
C ALA A 51 -28.40 28.78 -37.62
N ARG A 52 -27.33 28.44 -38.34
CA ARG A 52 -27.42 28.06 -39.76
C ARG A 52 -26.80 26.69 -39.95
N ALA A 53 -27.53 25.88 -40.70
CA ALA A 53 -27.41 24.44 -40.84
C ALA A 53 -26.07 23.97 -41.41
N ARG A 54 -25.61 22.81 -40.94
CA ARG A 54 -24.61 21.97 -41.60
C ARG A 54 -25.22 20.58 -41.83
N PRO A 55 -25.00 19.94 -43.00
CA PRO A 55 -25.77 18.78 -43.43
C PRO A 55 -25.40 17.50 -42.70
N GLU A 56 -26.36 16.58 -42.76
CA GLU A 56 -26.51 15.32 -42.06
C GLU A 56 -25.30 14.37 -42.15
N ALA A 57 -24.92 13.84 -40.98
CA ALA A 57 -24.23 12.56 -40.87
C ALA A 57 -25.05 11.67 -39.91
N ARG A 58 -25.89 10.85 -40.53
CA ARG A 58 -26.34 9.50 -40.13
C ARG A 58 -26.43 9.24 -38.61
N ALA A 59 -27.65 9.39 -38.09
CA ALA A 59 -28.03 8.88 -36.79
C ALA A 59 -28.10 7.35 -36.82
N GLU A 60 -27.24 6.69 -36.03
CA GLU A 60 -27.52 5.34 -35.54
C GLU A 60 -28.37 5.47 -34.28
N THR A 61 -29.53 4.81 -34.31
CA THR A 61 -30.51 4.73 -33.24
C THR A 61 -29.91 4.08 -31.98
N PRO A 62 -29.95 4.73 -30.80
CA PRO A 62 -29.64 4.04 -29.55
C PRO A 62 -30.82 3.14 -29.19
N SER A 63 -30.60 1.83 -29.32
CA SER A 63 -31.48 0.77 -28.82
C SER A 63 -31.86 1.02 -27.36
N ALA A 64 -33.17 1.01 -27.09
CA ALA A 64 -33.79 1.19 -25.78
C ALA A 64 -33.44 0.09 -24.75
N ALA A 65 -32.55 -0.86 -25.09
CA ALA A 65 -32.09 -1.92 -24.18
C ALA A 65 -30.91 -1.49 -23.27
N ALA A 66 -30.20 -0.39 -23.57
CA ALA A 66 -28.98 -0.01 -22.84
C ALA A 66 -29.23 0.84 -21.57
N SER A 67 -30.42 1.40 -21.37
CA SER A 67 -30.70 2.36 -20.29
C SER A 67 -31.15 1.74 -18.96
N LEU A 68 -31.64 0.49 -18.97
CA LEU A 68 -32.06 -0.23 -17.76
C LEU A 68 -30.88 -0.93 -17.06
N MET A 69 -29.93 -1.48 -17.82
CA MET A 69 -28.79 -2.23 -17.28
C MET A 69 -27.77 -1.31 -16.59
N GLN A 70 -27.55 -0.10 -17.09
CA GLN A 70 -26.68 0.91 -16.45
C GLN A 70 -27.25 1.46 -15.13
N ARG A 71 -28.58 1.44 -14.95
CA ARG A 71 -29.24 1.85 -13.70
C ARG A 71 -29.20 0.77 -12.61
N PHE A 72 -29.21 -0.51 -13.00
CA PHE A 72 -29.05 -1.63 -12.07
C PHE A 72 -27.61 -1.78 -11.56
N ASP A 73 -26.62 -1.48 -12.40
CA ASP A 73 -25.20 -1.58 -12.04
C ASP A 73 -24.76 -0.54 -10.99
N GLY A 74 -25.37 0.66 -11.02
CA GLY A 74 -25.17 1.71 -10.01
C GLY A 74 -25.80 1.38 -8.66
N LEU A 75 -26.94 0.67 -8.66
CA LEU A 75 -27.65 0.30 -7.44
C LEU A 75 -26.97 -0.86 -6.68
N TRP A 76 -26.26 -1.73 -7.41
CA TRP A 76 -25.59 -2.91 -6.84
C TRP A 76 -24.12 -2.67 -6.46
N LYS A 77 -23.45 -1.65 -7.03
CA LYS A 77 -22.14 -1.16 -6.53
C LYS A 77 -22.22 -0.44 -5.19
N SER A 78 -23.39 0.11 -4.85
CA SER A 78 -23.61 0.96 -3.65
C SER A 78 -23.70 0.18 -2.32
N LYS A 79 -23.95 -1.14 -2.35
CA LYS A 79 -24.18 -1.95 -1.14
C LYS A 79 -23.02 -2.82 -0.68
N ARG A 80 -21.86 -2.80 -1.35
CA ARG A 80 -20.71 -3.60 -0.90
C ARG A 80 -20.01 -2.86 0.22
N SER A 81 -20.12 -3.36 1.43
CA SER A 81 -19.27 -2.94 2.53
C SER A 81 -17.98 -3.75 2.53
N ASN A 82 -16.88 -3.08 2.87
CA ASN A 82 -15.57 -3.70 3.06
C ASN A 82 -15.16 -3.54 4.52
N VAL A 83 -14.69 -4.63 5.13
CA VAL A 83 -14.08 -4.58 6.45
C VAL A 83 -12.61 -4.21 6.27
N ILE A 84 -12.21 -3.08 6.84
CA ILE A 84 -10.82 -2.60 6.88
C ILE A 84 -10.36 -2.50 8.34
N GLU A 85 -9.07 -2.27 8.56
CA GLU A 85 -8.45 -2.41 9.90
C GLU A 85 -7.73 -1.18 10.49
N CYS A 86 -7.57 0.02 9.94
CA CYS A 86 -6.70 1.06 10.57
C CYS A 86 -5.23 0.66 10.87
N PHE A 87 -4.29 1.43 10.32
CA PHE A 87 -2.88 1.09 10.40
C PHE A 87 -2.23 1.37 11.76
N ASP A 88 -2.85 2.21 12.58
CA ASP A 88 -2.27 2.67 13.85
C ASP A 88 -2.81 1.90 15.05
N CYS A 89 -4.13 1.67 15.12
CA CYS A 89 -4.78 1.00 16.26
C CYS A 89 -5.31 -0.41 15.98
N GLN A 90 -5.23 -0.88 14.72
CA GLN A 90 -5.71 -2.21 14.30
C GLN A 90 -7.22 -2.45 14.55
N ARG A 91 -8.02 -1.40 14.78
CA ARG A 91 -9.47 -1.54 14.92
C ARG A 91 -10.09 -1.86 13.56
N LYS A 92 -10.79 -3.00 13.51
CA LYS A 92 -11.63 -3.38 12.36
C LYS A 92 -12.88 -2.49 12.29
N GLN A 93 -13.18 -1.99 11.10
CA GLN A 93 -14.34 -1.16 10.81
C GLN A 93 -14.90 -1.52 9.44
N GLU A 94 -16.22 -1.47 9.35
CA GLU A 94 -16.94 -1.70 8.10
C GLU A 94 -17.18 -0.35 7.41
N VAL A 95 -16.79 -0.25 6.15
CA VAL A 95 -16.86 0.98 5.38
C VAL A 95 -17.52 0.68 4.05
N SER A 96 -18.28 1.64 3.52
CA SER A 96 -18.81 1.52 2.16
C SER A 96 -17.67 1.29 1.16
N GLY A 97 -17.85 0.35 0.25
CA GLY A 97 -16.92 0.06 -0.83
C GLY A 97 -16.83 1.16 -1.89
N ALA A 98 -17.74 2.14 -1.84
CA ALA A 98 -17.64 3.37 -2.63
C ALA A 98 -16.81 4.47 -1.93
N ALA A 99 -16.43 4.30 -0.67
CA ALA A 99 -15.67 5.30 0.07
C ALA A 99 -14.20 5.31 -0.39
N THR A 100 -13.68 6.49 -0.72
CA THR A 100 -12.27 6.71 -1.06
C THR A 100 -11.41 6.97 0.16
N SER A 101 -12.01 7.37 1.28
CA SER A 101 -11.35 7.58 2.55
C SER A 101 -12.32 7.38 3.70
N THR A 102 -11.79 7.19 4.89
CA THR A 102 -12.56 7.06 6.12
C THR A 102 -11.71 7.50 7.31
N ILE A 103 -12.37 7.80 8.43
CA ILE A 103 -11.70 8.16 9.68
C ILE A 103 -11.86 6.99 10.64
N CYS A 104 -10.78 6.61 11.32
CA CYS A 104 -10.87 5.57 12.32
C CYS A 104 -11.67 6.04 13.55
N PRO A 105 -12.71 5.31 14.01
CA PRO A 105 -13.49 5.70 15.18
C PRO A 105 -12.74 5.49 16.50
N SER A 106 -11.59 4.79 16.50
CA SER A 106 -10.79 4.59 17.72
C SER A 106 -9.76 5.68 17.94
N CYS A 107 -8.98 5.99 16.90
CA CYS A 107 -7.80 6.85 17.01
C CYS A 107 -7.89 8.10 16.14
N SER A 108 -9.02 8.32 15.46
CA SER A 108 -9.25 9.45 14.53
C SER A 108 -8.27 9.56 13.36
N ALA A 109 -7.44 8.53 13.11
CA ALA A 109 -6.51 8.53 11.99
C ALA A 109 -7.25 8.50 10.64
N HIS A 110 -6.77 9.29 9.68
CA HIS A 110 -7.25 9.27 8.30
C HIS A 110 -6.75 8.01 7.59
N ILE A 111 -7.68 7.25 7.01
CA ILE A 111 -7.39 6.03 6.27
C ILE A 111 -7.79 6.26 4.82
N ASP A 112 -6.81 6.22 3.93
CA ASP A 112 -7.05 6.20 2.49
C ASP A 112 -7.48 4.80 2.05
N LEU A 113 -8.53 4.73 1.23
CA LEU A 113 -9.12 3.50 0.67
C LEU A 113 -8.96 3.45 -0.85
N SER A 114 -8.29 4.44 -1.42
CA SER A 114 -8.15 4.58 -2.87
C SER A 114 -7.23 3.50 -3.44
N ASP A 115 -7.61 2.97 -4.60
CA ASP A 115 -6.75 2.11 -5.40
C ASP A 115 -5.77 2.95 -6.22
N TYR A 116 -4.50 2.56 -6.23
CA TYR A 116 -3.43 3.27 -6.92
C TYR A 116 -2.97 2.49 -8.13
N LYS A 117 -3.14 3.07 -9.32
CA LYS A 117 -2.57 2.53 -10.56
C LYS A 117 -1.38 3.36 -11.00
N ILE A 118 -0.19 2.78 -10.91
CA ILE A 118 1.08 3.42 -11.25
C ILE A 118 1.42 3.07 -12.70
N THR A 119 1.27 4.06 -13.59
CA THR A 119 1.56 3.95 -15.03
C THR A 119 2.88 4.60 -15.43
N THR A 120 3.41 5.48 -14.58
CA THR A 120 4.64 6.23 -14.78
C THR A 120 5.53 6.10 -13.54
N SER A 121 6.63 6.85 -13.48
CA SER A 121 7.48 6.92 -12.29
C SER A 121 6.75 7.54 -11.10
N PHE A 122 6.70 6.84 -9.96
CA PHE A 122 6.06 7.28 -8.73
C PHE A 122 6.99 7.10 -7.53
N SER A 123 7.35 8.21 -6.88
CA SER A 123 8.37 8.25 -5.81
C SER A 123 7.81 8.59 -4.42
N ARG A 124 6.53 8.94 -4.30
CA ARG A 124 5.92 9.37 -3.03
C ARG A 124 5.52 8.18 -2.17
N SER A 125 5.59 8.30 -0.85
CA SER A 125 5.06 7.25 0.04
C SER A 125 3.57 7.04 -0.19
N ILE A 126 3.14 5.78 -0.31
CA ILE A 126 1.73 5.40 -0.44
C ILE A 126 1.33 4.70 0.84
N ARG A 127 0.24 5.13 1.48
CA ARG A 127 -0.35 4.46 2.65
C ARG A 127 -1.85 4.35 2.41
N THR A 128 -2.28 3.23 1.84
CA THR A 128 -3.67 2.99 1.47
C THR A 128 -4.15 1.63 1.96
N ARG A 129 -5.45 1.47 2.18
CA ARG A 129 -6.11 0.17 2.36
C ARG A 129 -6.71 -0.37 1.06
N GLY A 130 -6.58 0.39 -0.03
CA GLY A 130 -6.84 -0.09 -1.38
C GLY A 130 -5.72 -0.94 -1.94
N ASP A 131 -5.84 -1.20 -3.23
CA ASP A 131 -4.95 -2.04 -4.00
C ASP A 131 -3.94 -1.19 -4.79
N VAL A 132 -2.70 -1.66 -4.89
CA VAL A 132 -1.64 -0.98 -5.64
C VAL A 132 -1.29 -1.81 -6.86
N HIS A 133 -1.52 -1.26 -8.06
CA HIS A 133 -1.15 -1.88 -9.32
C HIS A 133 -0.02 -1.10 -9.98
N VAL A 134 1.18 -1.67 -9.98
CA VAL A 134 2.31 -1.16 -10.77
C VAL A 134 2.25 -1.81 -12.13
N THR A 135 1.85 -1.04 -13.14
CA THR A 135 1.77 -1.55 -14.53
C THR A 135 3.17 -1.75 -15.11
N THR A 136 3.28 -2.46 -16.24
CA THR A 136 4.56 -2.71 -16.93
C THR A 136 5.40 -1.47 -17.24
N LYS A 137 4.76 -0.31 -17.45
CA LYS A 137 5.43 0.98 -17.70
C LYS A 137 5.70 1.78 -16.42
N GLY A 138 5.13 1.37 -15.29
CA GLY A 138 5.29 2.01 -14.00
C GLY A 138 6.67 1.75 -13.39
N ASP A 139 7.22 2.77 -12.73
CA ASP A 139 8.42 2.64 -11.87
C ASP A 139 8.08 3.16 -10.48
N LEU A 140 7.90 2.24 -9.52
CA LEU A 140 7.59 2.56 -8.14
C LEU A 140 8.89 2.71 -7.34
N SER A 141 9.38 3.93 -7.19
CA SER A 141 10.62 4.28 -6.50
C SER A 141 10.44 4.75 -5.05
N SER A 142 9.33 4.35 -4.43
CA SER A 142 8.89 4.89 -3.15
C SER A 142 9.52 4.18 -1.96
N SER A 143 9.95 4.93 -0.95
CA SER A 143 10.66 4.39 0.22
C SER A 143 9.77 3.60 1.19
N SER A 144 8.47 3.90 1.23
CA SER A 144 7.48 3.24 2.09
C SER A 144 6.14 3.15 1.37
N VAL A 145 5.76 1.94 0.97
CA VAL A 145 4.47 1.62 0.37
C VAL A 145 3.74 0.64 1.29
N ARG A 146 2.63 1.07 1.85
CA ARG A 146 1.73 0.23 2.66
C ARG A 146 0.39 0.08 1.95
N CYS A 147 0.01 -1.14 1.63
CA CYS A 147 -1.24 -1.44 0.94
C CYS A 147 -1.93 -2.70 1.49
N ARG A 148 -3.14 -2.98 1.00
CA ARG A 148 -3.86 -4.22 1.31
C ARG A 148 -3.48 -5.34 0.35
N ARG A 149 -3.38 -5.02 -0.94
CA ARG A 149 -2.99 -5.96 -2.00
C ARG A 149 -2.11 -5.22 -3.00
N ALA A 150 -1.17 -5.93 -3.63
CA ALA A 150 -0.36 -5.36 -4.69
C ALA A 150 -0.24 -6.29 -5.90
N ILE A 151 -0.27 -5.70 -7.09
CA ILE A 151 0.05 -6.36 -8.36
C ILE A 151 1.22 -5.61 -8.97
N ILE A 152 2.33 -6.32 -9.21
CA ILE A 152 3.59 -5.74 -9.68
C ILE A 152 3.93 -6.31 -11.04
N GLU A 153 3.71 -5.54 -12.09
CA GLU A 153 4.11 -5.86 -13.46
C GLU A 153 5.31 -5.02 -13.91
N GLY A 154 5.47 -3.82 -13.35
CA GLY A 154 6.56 -2.89 -13.64
C GLY A 154 7.74 -2.99 -12.68
N ARG A 155 8.52 -1.91 -12.59
CA ARG A 155 9.70 -1.83 -11.73
C ARG A 155 9.31 -1.44 -10.32
N LEU A 156 9.86 -2.15 -9.33
CA LEU A 156 9.74 -1.83 -7.92
C LEU A 156 11.12 -1.52 -7.33
N ARG A 157 11.34 -0.27 -6.95
CA ARG A 157 12.57 0.26 -6.35
C ARG A 157 12.24 0.86 -4.99
N GLY A 158 11.86 0.03 -4.03
CA GLY A 158 11.33 0.53 -2.78
C GLY A 158 10.91 -0.55 -1.81
N ASN A 159 10.58 -0.14 -0.59
CA ASN A 159 10.01 -1.06 0.39
C ASN A 159 8.50 -1.14 0.20
N LEU A 160 7.98 -2.36 0.21
CA LEU A 160 6.56 -2.63 0.06
C LEU A 160 6.12 -3.58 1.16
N ASP A 161 5.09 -3.14 1.88
CA ASP A 161 4.48 -3.85 3.00
C ASP A 161 2.98 -3.98 2.73
N SER A 162 2.53 -5.21 2.50
CA SER A 162 1.15 -5.51 2.14
C SER A 162 0.51 -6.37 3.22
N ALA A 163 -0.66 -5.98 3.72
CA ALA A 163 -1.37 -6.81 4.69
C ALA A 163 -1.94 -8.11 4.07
N GLY A 164 -2.14 -8.14 2.76
CA GLY A 164 -2.66 -9.28 2.00
C GLY A 164 -1.70 -9.76 0.93
N THR A 165 -2.26 -10.28 -0.16
CA THR A 165 -1.52 -10.92 -1.24
C THR A 165 -0.74 -9.92 -2.12
N ILE A 166 0.49 -10.27 -2.48
CA ILE A 166 1.28 -9.59 -3.52
C ILE A 166 1.46 -10.55 -4.70
N VAL A 167 1.06 -10.11 -5.90
CA VAL A 167 1.28 -10.84 -7.15
C VAL A 167 2.41 -10.19 -7.92
N ILE A 168 3.45 -10.97 -8.22
CA ILE A 168 4.64 -10.50 -8.93
C ILE A 168 4.64 -11.10 -10.34
N ASN A 169 4.48 -10.23 -11.32
CA ASN A 169 4.46 -10.55 -12.75
C ASN A 169 5.44 -9.65 -13.51
N THR A 170 6.64 -9.51 -12.96
CA THR A 170 7.72 -8.71 -13.55
C THR A 170 9.02 -9.52 -13.55
N SER A 171 9.97 -9.11 -14.40
CA SER A 171 11.29 -9.72 -14.46
C SER A 171 12.34 -8.65 -14.17
N GLY A 172 13.19 -8.91 -13.17
CA GLY A 172 14.25 -7.99 -12.79
C GLY A 172 14.65 -8.06 -11.32
N LYS A 173 15.39 -7.04 -10.91
CA LYS A 173 15.98 -6.92 -9.58
C LYS A 173 15.09 -6.06 -8.69
N ILE A 174 14.78 -6.55 -7.50
CA ILE A 174 14.02 -5.83 -6.48
C ILE A 174 14.98 -5.52 -5.32
N PRO A 175 15.49 -4.27 -5.22
CA PRO A 175 16.47 -3.90 -4.21
C PRO A 175 15.87 -3.65 -2.83
N GLY A 176 14.55 -3.47 -2.75
CA GLY A 176 13.86 -3.11 -1.51
C GLY A 176 13.41 -4.29 -0.67
N ARG A 177 12.98 -4.00 0.57
CA ARG A 177 12.42 -5.01 1.48
C ARG A 177 10.95 -5.26 1.13
N LEU A 178 10.59 -6.53 1.04
CA LEU A 178 9.20 -6.96 0.85
C LEU A 178 8.67 -7.65 2.11
N SER A 179 7.45 -7.28 2.48
CA SER A 179 6.68 -7.86 3.58
C SER A 179 5.25 -8.09 3.11
N ALA A 180 4.73 -9.31 3.24
CA ALA A 180 3.34 -9.62 2.90
C ALA A 180 2.78 -10.83 3.62
N SER A 181 1.46 -10.93 3.76
CA SER A 181 0.85 -12.18 4.22
C SER A 181 1.01 -13.29 3.20
N GLU A 182 0.85 -12.98 1.91
CA GLU A 182 0.98 -13.95 0.84
C GLU A 182 1.72 -13.36 -0.36
N ILE A 183 2.62 -14.13 -0.97
CA ILE A 183 3.32 -13.72 -2.20
C ILE A 183 3.15 -14.80 -3.26
N VAL A 184 2.72 -14.40 -4.45
CA VAL A 184 2.59 -15.26 -5.62
C VAL A 184 3.52 -14.75 -6.72
N VAL A 185 4.52 -15.55 -7.06
CA VAL A 185 5.42 -15.28 -8.20
C VAL A 185 4.87 -16.00 -9.42
N GLU A 186 4.44 -15.25 -10.44
CA GLU A 186 3.82 -15.82 -11.64
C GLU A 186 4.81 -16.53 -12.56
N LYS A 187 4.29 -17.39 -13.45
CA LYS A 187 5.11 -18.27 -14.32
C LYS A 187 6.10 -17.54 -15.23
N ARG A 188 5.79 -16.31 -15.63
CA ARG A 188 6.62 -15.47 -16.51
C ARG A 188 7.53 -14.52 -15.74
N ALA A 189 7.47 -14.53 -14.42
CA ALA A 189 8.28 -13.67 -13.58
C ALA A 189 9.64 -14.31 -13.29
N GLU A 190 10.69 -13.50 -13.40
CA GLU A 190 12.05 -13.85 -12.98
C GLU A 190 12.59 -12.74 -12.08
N VAL A 191 12.60 -12.98 -10.77
CA VAL A 191 12.90 -11.93 -9.79
C VAL A 191 14.10 -12.26 -8.91
N GLN A 192 14.96 -11.26 -8.71
CA GLN A 192 16.11 -11.37 -7.81
C GLN A 192 15.95 -10.38 -6.65
N PHE A 193 15.84 -10.92 -5.44
CA PHE A 193 15.73 -10.15 -4.20
C PHE A 193 17.11 -9.94 -3.58
N PHE A 194 17.51 -8.67 -3.44
CA PHE A 194 18.76 -8.31 -2.76
C PHE A 194 18.61 -8.24 -1.24
N ARG A 195 17.38 -8.13 -0.76
CA ARG A 195 17.05 -8.02 0.67
C ARG A 195 16.15 -9.19 1.06
N ARG A 196 16.19 -9.51 2.34
CA ARG A 196 15.33 -10.54 2.94
C ARG A 196 13.85 -10.24 2.72
N VAL A 197 13.13 -11.20 2.15
CA VAL A 197 11.68 -11.17 1.96
C VAL A 197 11.00 -11.82 3.17
N ARG A 198 10.06 -11.12 3.79
CA ARG A 198 9.24 -11.66 4.90
C ARG A 198 7.84 -11.96 4.41
N VAL A 199 7.36 -13.16 4.68
CA VAL A 199 6.08 -13.63 4.14
C VAL A 199 5.43 -14.64 5.07
N SER A 200 4.09 -14.72 5.13
CA SER A 200 3.45 -15.86 5.83
C SER A 200 3.39 -17.09 4.93
N ASN A 201 2.78 -16.97 3.75
CA ASN A 201 2.69 -18.05 2.76
C ASN A 201 3.21 -17.60 1.39
N MET A 202 3.90 -18.47 0.66
CA MET A 202 4.47 -18.12 -0.63
C MET A 202 4.19 -19.19 -1.68
N GLU A 203 3.75 -18.78 -2.87
CA GLU A 203 3.57 -19.64 -4.03
C GLU A 203 4.50 -19.20 -5.17
N ILE A 204 5.30 -20.13 -5.67
CA ILE A 204 6.35 -19.86 -6.66
C ILE A 204 6.03 -20.64 -7.93
N ARG A 205 5.63 -19.93 -8.99
CA ARG A 205 5.35 -20.51 -10.32
C ARG A 205 6.42 -20.18 -11.35
N GLY A 206 7.15 -19.08 -11.15
CA GLY A 206 8.24 -18.62 -12.01
C GLY A 206 9.62 -18.90 -11.43
N ARG A 207 10.58 -18.02 -11.72
CA ARG A 207 11.93 -18.08 -11.16
C ARG A 207 12.12 -16.99 -10.11
N MET A 208 12.70 -17.36 -8.99
CA MET A 208 13.07 -16.38 -7.97
C MET A 208 14.39 -16.72 -7.30
N SER A 209 15.16 -15.70 -6.97
CA SER A 209 16.37 -15.85 -6.17
C SER A 209 16.43 -14.86 -5.01
N GLY A 210 16.97 -15.30 -3.87
CA GLY A 210 17.20 -14.44 -2.71
C GLY A 210 17.06 -15.16 -1.36
N GLU A 211 16.99 -14.36 -0.29
CA GLU A 211 16.76 -14.84 1.07
C GLU A 211 15.27 -14.67 1.44
N ILE A 212 14.62 -15.78 1.81
CA ILE A 212 13.20 -15.83 2.16
C ILE A 212 13.05 -16.25 3.61
N VAL A 213 12.24 -15.51 4.36
CA VAL A 213 11.78 -15.90 5.69
C VAL A 213 10.26 -15.99 5.64
N ALA A 214 9.77 -17.23 5.66
CA ALA A 214 8.37 -17.57 5.63
C ALA A 214 7.89 -18.08 7.00
N ASP A 215 6.83 -17.49 7.55
CA ASP A 215 6.25 -17.94 8.83
C ASP A 215 5.32 -19.15 8.66
N GLY A 216 5.07 -19.60 7.43
CA GLY A 216 4.13 -20.66 7.07
C GLY A 216 4.65 -21.56 5.96
N LEU A 217 3.82 -21.78 4.95
CA LEU A 217 4.07 -22.72 3.85
C LEU A 217 4.67 -22.01 2.63
N VAL A 218 5.77 -22.55 2.12
CA VAL A 218 6.34 -22.19 0.81
C VAL A 218 6.01 -23.30 -0.19
N THR A 219 5.26 -22.98 -1.25
CA THR A 219 4.89 -23.94 -2.30
C THR A 219 5.58 -23.59 -3.61
N ILE A 220 6.43 -24.48 -4.10
CA ILE A 220 7.03 -24.41 -5.42
C ILE A 220 6.17 -25.22 -6.38
N ARG A 221 5.53 -24.56 -7.33
CA ARG A 221 4.66 -25.18 -8.35
C ARG A 221 5.49 -25.79 -9.47
N LYS A 222 4.82 -26.48 -10.40
CA LYS A 222 5.43 -27.02 -11.63
C LYS A 222 6.24 -25.95 -12.38
N ASN A 223 7.50 -26.25 -12.71
CA ASN A 223 8.47 -25.35 -13.36
C ASN A 223 8.91 -24.14 -12.51
N GLY A 224 8.51 -24.06 -11.24
CA GLY A 224 9.00 -23.06 -10.31
C GLY A 224 10.46 -23.32 -9.97
N VAL A 225 11.30 -22.28 -10.01
CA VAL A 225 12.71 -22.34 -9.61
C VAL A 225 12.93 -21.39 -8.46
N LEU A 226 13.42 -21.92 -7.34
CA LEU A 226 13.78 -21.14 -6.15
C LEU A 226 15.26 -21.33 -5.85
N GLU A 227 16.02 -20.24 -5.90
CA GLU A 227 17.46 -20.23 -5.60
C GLU A 227 17.77 -19.36 -4.39
N GLY A 228 18.47 -19.91 -3.39
CA GLY A 228 18.97 -19.16 -2.25
C GLY A 228 18.61 -19.76 -0.90
N THR A 229 18.59 -18.92 0.14
CA THR A 229 18.36 -19.37 1.51
C THR A 229 16.91 -19.19 1.90
N VAL A 230 16.26 -20.26 2.34
CA VAL A 230 14.84 -20.29 2.68
C VAL A 230 14.70 -20.75 4.12
N ALA A 231 14.14 -19.90 4.97
CA ALA A 231 13.68 -20.27 6.30
C ALA A 231 12.16 -20.34 6.28
N ALA A 232 11.57 -21.51 6.54
CA ALA A 232 10.11 -21.71 6.50
C ALA A 232 9.65 -22.68 7.60
N LYS A 233 8.36 -22.66 7.95
CA LYS A 233 7.79 -23.73 8.80
C LYS A 233 7.59 -25.02 8.01
N SER A 234 7.20 -24.89 6.75
CA SER A 234 6.97 -26.02 5.84
C SER A 234 7.27 -25.61 4.40
N ILE A 235 7.76 -26.55 3.61
CA ILE A 235 7.96 -26.38 2.16
C ILE A 235 7.27 -27.52 1.41
N ASN A 236 6.63 -27.20 0.29
CA ASN A 236 6.03 -28.15 -0.61
C ASN A 236 6.58 -27.92 -2.03
N VAL A 237 7.08 -28.97 -2.67
CA VAL A 237 7.68 -28.89 -4.01
C VAL A 237 6.91 -29.82 -4.93
N GLU A 238 6.18 -29.25 -5.89
CA GLU A 238 5.45 -30.02 -6.90
C GLU A 238 6.39 -30.62 -7.95
N LYS A 239 5.89 -31.61 -8.70
CA LYS A 239 6.64 -32.24 -9.80
C LYS A 239 7.15 -31.20 -10.80
N GLY A 240 8.47 -31.17 -11.01
CA GLY A 240 9.14 -30.20 -11.89
C GLY A 240 9.47 -28.87 -11.23
N GLY A 241 9.23 -28.71 -9.93
CA GLY A 241 9.79 -27.63 -9.13
C GLY A 241 11.26 -27.91 -8.81
N VAL A 242 12.10 -26.88 -8.87
CA VAL A 242 13.53 -26.95 -8.54
C VAL A 242 13.82 -26.01 -7.38
N PHE A 243 14.45 -26.53 -6.35
CA PHE A 243 14.96 -25.76 -5.23
C PHE A 243 16.49 -25.95 -5.16
N SER A 244 17.24 -24.85 -5.09
CA SER A 244 18.69 -24.88 -4.95
C SER A 244 19.15 -23.88 -3.90
N GLY A 245 19.73 -24.37 -2.80
CA GLY A 245 20.29 -23.54 -1.75
C GLY A 245 20.08 -24.12 -0.36
N GLN A 246 20.18 -23.27 0.65
CA GLN A 246 20.05 -23.69 2.05
C GLN A 246 18.60 -23.59 2.51
N LEU A 247 18.08 -24.68 3.09
CA LEU A 247 16.74 -24.74 3.64
C LEU A 247 16.79 -24.92 5.15
N ILE A 248 16.11 -24.05 5.88
CA ILE A 248 16.00 -24.09 7.34
C ILE A 248 14.52 -24.26 7.68
N ILE A 249 14.16 -25.46 8.13
CA ILE A 249 12.79 -25.79 8.54
C ILE A 249 12.69 -25.68 10.07
N GLY A 250 11.58 -25.15 10.59
CA GLY A 250 11.24 -25.34 12.00
C GLY A 250 11.65 -24.23 12.95
N LYS A 251 11.91 -23.01 12.46
CA LYS A 251 12.03 -21.85 13.35
C LYS A 251 10.67 -21.39 13.85
N GLY A 252 10.11 -22.12 14.81
CA GLY A 252 9.45 -21.47 15.93
C GLY A 252 10.54 -20.71 16.67
N HIS A 253 10.43 -19.39 16.73
CA HIS A 253 11.15 -18.48 17.62
C HIS A 253 12.22 -19.13 18.52
N LEU A 254 13.41 -19.40 18.00
CA LEU A 254 14.57 -19.61 18.86
C LEU A 254 15.09 -18.22 19.22
N GLN A 255 14.52 -17.65 20.28
CA GLN A 255 15.30 -16.80 21.16
C GLN A 255 16.43 -17.70 21.69
N GLN A 256 17.63 -17.56 21.14
CA GLN A 256 18.84 -18.19 21.66
C GLN A 256 19.22 -17.68 23.08
N ALA A 257 18.31 -16.97 23.75
CA ALA A 257 18.42 -16.55 25.14
C ALA A 257 17.85 -17.58 26.14
N GLU A 258 17.09 -18.59 25.69
CA GLU A 258 16.44 -19.57 26.59
C GLU A 258 17.19 -20.92 26.71
N LEU A 259 18.35 -21.06 26.06
CA LEU A 259 19.20 -22.26 26.16
C LEU A 259 20.42 -22.07 27.06
N LEU A 260 20.47 -21.00 27.85
CA LEU A 260 21.39 -20.94 28.98
C LEU A 260 20.62 -21.43 30.21
N PRO A 261 20.95 -22.59 30.81
CA PRO A 261 20.59 -22.83 32.19
C PRO A 261 21.17 -21.67 33.00
N SER A 262 20.32 -20.97 33.73
CA SER A 262 20.71 -19.98 34.74
C SER A 262 21.38 -20.68 35.93
N GLU A 263 22.53 -21.30 35.71
CA GLU A 263 23.46 -21.65 36.78
C GLU A 263 24.34 -20.43 37.08
N THR A 264 23.71 -19.39 37.63
CA THR A 264 24.43 -18.29 38.30
C THR A 264 23.73 -17.97 39.62
N ALA A 265 23.69 -18.96 40.51
CA ALA A 265 23.44 -18.72 41.94
C ALA A 265 23.94 -19.87 42.83
N ALA A 266 25.21 -20.29 42.71
CA ALA A 266 25.95 -20.92 43.81
C ALA A 266 27.36 -21.34 43.37
N LEU A 267 28.36 -20.45 43.40
CA LEU A 267 29.75 -20.82 43.77
C LEU A 267 30.64 -19.57 43.89
N SER A 268 30.62 -18.92 45.06
CA SER A 268 31.74 -18.07 45.53
C SER A 268 31.70 -17.94 47.06
N LYS A 269 31.91 -19.06 47.76
CA LYS A 269 32.50 -19.02 49.11
C LYS A 269 33.91 -19.55 48.95
N GLU A 270 34.79 -18.68 48.50
CA GLU A 270 36.23 -18.95 48.55
C GLU A 270 36.67 -19.05 50.00
N LEU A 271 37.42 -20.12 50.24
CA LEU A 271 38.10 -20.44 51.47
C LEU A 271 39.02 -19.27 51.88
N SER A 272 38.85 -18.79 53.11
CA SER A 272 39.89 -18.03 53.81
C SER A 272 40.95 -19.02 54.31
N ILE A 273 42.02 -19.17 53.54
CA ILE A 273 43.24 -19.83 54.00
C ILE A 273 43.93 -18.87 54.98
N GLY A 274 44.18 -19.38 56.19
CA GLY A 274 44.63 -18.63 57.35
C GLY A 274 45.99 -17.97 57.19
N LEU A 275 46.08 -16.75 57.71
CA LEU A 275 47.32 -16.14 58.12
C LEU A 275 47.38 -16.24 59.66
N ALA A 276 48.30 -17.05 60.17
CA ALA A 276 48.56 -17.17 61.60
C ALA A 276 49.18 -15.86 62.14
N PRO A 277 48.74 -15.34 63.30
CA PRO A 277 49.45 -14.26 63.98
C PRO A 277 50.68 -14.82 64.73
N PRO A 278 51.83 -14.12 64.72
CA PRO A 278 52.99 -14.54 65.51
C PRO A 278 52.74 -14.33 67.01
N LEU A 279 53.14 -15.33 67.80
CA LEU A 279 53.10 -15.32 69.26
C LEU A 279 54.03 -14.24 69.84
N PRO A 280 53.71 -13.69 71.03
CA PRO A 280 54.56 -12.74 71.72
C PRO A 280 55.77 -13.46 72.36
N ALA A 281 56.96 -12.91 72.18
CA ALA A 281 58.12 -13.25 72.98
C ALA A 281 58.33 -12.18 74.06
N THR A 282 58.23 -12.61 75.32
CA THR A 282 58.78 -12.06 76.58
C THR A 282 58.89 -10.56 76.77
#